data_AF-A0A958AB07-F1
#
_entry.id   AF-A0A958AB07-F1
#
_cell.length_a   1.000
_cell.length_b   1.000
_cell.length_c   1.000
_cell.angle_alpha   90.00
_cell.angle_beta   90.00
_cell.angle_gamma   90.00
#
_symmetry.space_group_name_H-M   'P 1'
#
loop_
_entity.id
_entity.type
_entity.pdbx_description
1 polymer ?
#
loop_
_entity_poly.entity_id
_entity_poly.type
_entity_poly.pdbx_seq_one_letter_code
_entity_poly.pdbx_strand_id
1 'polypeptide(L)'
;MRLKQFSRYELKYLLTQQQHDDFVDILPNYLEPDTSGDAHGRYTITSLYYDSDDYRAYWDKIEGHKFRRKVRIRVYGQETVTPDTRCFVEIKQRINKTLQKKRVVMTYASAEALCGHGESIPEEDDLSATDRDIVSEIRYLQATLQLQPACIVSYDRRAF
;
A
#
# COMPACT_ATOMS: atom_id res chain seq x y z
N MET A 1 -3.96 -20.30 -26.71
CA MET A 1 -4.76 -20.51 -25.49
C MET A 1 -3.91 -20.09 -24.28
N ARG A 2 -4.08 -18.87 -23.74
CA ARG A 2 -3.34 -18.41 -22.55
C ARG A 2 -3.97 -19.08 -21.33
N LEU A 3 -3.21 -19.89 -20.59
CA LEU A 3 -3.57 -20.30 -19.23
C LEU A 3 -3.72 -19.02 -18.39
N LYS A 4 -4.96 -18.59 -18.16
CA LYS A 4 -5.33 -17.29 -17.55
C LYS A 4 -5.50 -17.34 -16.03
N GLN A 5 -4.99 -18.38 -15.36
CA GLN A 5 -5.10 -18.50 -13.91
C GLN A 5 -3.85 -19.16 -13.33
N PHE A 6 -2.92 -18.31 -12.88
CA PHE A 6 -1.84 -18.75 -12.00
C PHE A 6 -2.27 -18.53 -10.56
N SER A 7 -2.22 -19.59 -9.76
CA SER A 7 -2.39 -19.47 -8.32
C SER A 7 -1.11 -18.89 -7.74
N ARG A 8 -1.22 -17.77 -7.00
CA ARG A 8 -0.08 -17.14 -6.32
C ARG A 8 -0.08 -17.60 -4.86
N TYR A 9 1.06 -18.09 -4.40
CA TYR A 9 1.32 -18.34 -2.99
C TYR A 9 2.26 -17.24 -2.47
N GLU A 10 1.93 -16.67 -1.31
CA GLU A 10 2.77 -15.68 -0.61
C GLU A 10 3.05 -16.23 0.78
N LEU A 11 4.30 -16.59 1.03
CA LEU A 11 4.78 -17.12 2.31
C LEU A 11 5.62 -16.06 3.01
N LYS A 12 5.53 -15.97 4.34
CA LYS A 12 6.25 -14.99 5.16
C LYS A 12 6.93 -15.70 6.32
N TYR A 13 8.21 -15.41 6.48
CA TYR A 13 9.06 -15.99 7.51
C TYR A 13 9.65 -14.86 8.35
N LEU A 14 9.69 -15.05 9.66
CA LEU A 14 10.50 -14.23 10.53
C LEU A 14 11.91 -14.81 10.53
N LEU A 15 12.89 -13.98 10.22
CA LEU A 15 14.29 -14.37 10.18
C LEU A 15 15.05 -13.60 11.27
N THR A 16 16.02 -14.28 11.89
CA THR A 16 17.08 -13.59 12.63
C THR A 16 18.00 -12.87 11.64
N GLN A 17 18.81 -11.91 12.13
CA GLN A 17 19.76 -11.20 11.27
C GLN A 17 20.73 -12.15 10.56
N GLN A 18 21.28 -13.14 11.28
CA GLN A 18 22.18 -14.13 10.69
C GLN A 18 21.50 -14.92 9.56
N GLN A 19 20.28 -15.40 9.79
CA GLN A 19 19.52 -16.14 8.76
C GLN A 19 19.21 -15.27 7.54
N HIS A 20 18.93 -13.98 7.75
CA HIS A 20 18.72 -13.04 6.66
C HIS A 20 20.00 -12.90 5.81
N ASP A 21 21.15 -12.69 6.45
CA ASP A 21 22.42 -12.47 5.76
C ASP A 21 22.85 -13.71 4.98
N ASP A 22 22.78 -14.89 5.61
CA ASP A 22 23.04 -16.18 4.96
C ASP A 22 22.11 -16.42 3.76
N PHE A 23 20.83 -16.07 3.89
CA PHE A 23 19.85 -16.23 2.80
C PHE A 23 20.10 -15.25 1.67
N VAL A 24 20.40 -13.99 1.98
CA VAL A 24 20.63 -12.95 0.99
C VAL A 24 21.89 -13.21 0.16
N ASP A 25 22.92 -13.82 0.74
CA ASP A 25 24.16 -14.16 0.03
C ASP A 25 23.97 -15.24 -1.03
N ILE A 26 22.98 -16.13 -0.87
CA ILE A 26 22.70 -17.18 -1.86
C ILE A 26 21.76 -16.72 -2.99
N LEU A 27 20.96 -15.67 -2.78
CA LEU A 27 19.94 -15.21 -3.73
C LEU A 27 20.48 -14.81 -5.12
N PRO A 28 21.66 -14.16 -5.27
CA PRO A 28 22.19 -13.78 -6.57
C PRO A 28 22.46 -14.96 -7.52
N ASN A 29 22.56 -16.18 -7.00
CA ASN A 29 22.69 -17.38 -7.83
C ASN A 29 21.37 -17.79 -8.51
N TYR A 30 20.24 -17.20 -8.09
CA TYR A 30 18.89 -17.60 -8.54
C TYR A 30 18.02 -16.43 -9.01
N LEU A 31 18.27 -15.21 -8.50
CA LEU A 31 17.44 -14.03 -8.73
C LEU A 31 18.30 -12.78 -8.98
N GLU A 32 17.75 -11.83 -9.74
CA GLU A 32 18.41 -10.54 -10.04
C GLU A 32 17.82 -9.43 -9.17
N PRO A 33 18.63 -8.49 -8.63
CA PRO A 33 18.10 -7.38 -7.86
C PRO A 33 17.02 -6.58 -8.60
N ASP A 34 15.98 -6.16 -7.87
CA ASP A 34 14.87 -5.40 -8.44
C ASP A 34 15.32 -4.02 -8.95
N THR A 35 14.92 -3.67 -10.17
CA THR A 35 15.36 -2.46 -10.86
C THR A 35 14.72 -1.17 -10.34
N SER A 36 13.73 -1.26 -9.45
CA SER A 36 13.12 -0.07 -8.83
C SER A 36 13.87 0.41 -7.58
N GLY A 37 14.89 -0.33 -7.13
CA GLY A 37 15.74 0.01 -6.00
C GLY A 37 17.10 0.63 -6.39
N ASP A 38 18.00 0.70 -5.41
CA ASP A 38 19.43 0.98 -5.64
C ASP A 38 20.11 -0.17 -6.42
N ALA A 39 21.43 -0.08 -6.63
CA ALA A 39 22.20 -1.12 -7.32
C ALA A 39 22.12 -2.53 -6.69
N HIS A 40 21.57 -2.65 -5.47
CA HIS A 40 21.34 -3.90 -4.76
C HIS A 40 19.84 -4.21 -4.57
N GLY A 41 18.96 -3.51 -5.29
CA GLY A 41 17.51 -3.67 -5.20
C GLY A 41 16.93 -3.15 -3.88
N ARG A 42 17.62 -2.24 -3.20
CA ARG A 42 17.18 -1.69 -1.90
C ARG A 42 16.41 -0.39 -2.04
N TYR A 43 15.36 -0.25 -1.25
CA TYR A 43 14.59 0.99 -1.11
C TYR A 43 13.75 0.96 0.17
N THR A 44 13.57 2.12 0.79
CA THR A 44 12.68 2.28 1.94
C THR A 44 11.23 2.34 1.48
N ILE A 45 10.33 1.67 2.21
CA ILE A 45 8.88 1.82 2.05
C ILE A 45 8.32 2.43 3.31
N THR A 46 7.60 3.54 3.18
CA THR A 46 6.83 4.12 4.28
C THR A 46 5.35 4.11 3.91
N SER A 47 4.50 3.62 4.80
CA SER A 47 3.05 3.60 4.62
C SER A 47 2.35 4.20 5.84
N LEU A 48 1.57 5.25 5.62
CA LEU A 48 0.62 5.79 6.59
C LEU A 48 -0.73 5.11 6.40
N TYR A 49 -1.21 4.38 7.40
CA TYR A 49 -2.52 3.75 7.39
C TYR A 49 -3.56 4.69 7.97
N TYR A 50 -4.75 4.63 7.36
CA TYR A 50 -5.94 5.31 7.81
C TYR A 50 -6.91 4.28 8.39
N ASP A 51 -7.53 4.63 9.52
CA ASP A 51 -8.56 3.84 10.19
C ASP A 51 -9.63 4.76 10.77
N SER A 52 -10.78 4.22 11.15
CA SER A 52 -11.78 4.99 11.91
C SER A 52 -11.31 5.24 13.35
N ASP A 53 -11.95 6.18 14.04
CA ASP A 53 -11.61 6.55 15.42
C ASP A 53 -11.72 5.37 16.41
N ASP A 54 -12.59 4.39 16.11
CA ASP A 54 -12.76 3.14 16.86
C ASP A 54 -11.89 1.98 16.34
N TYR A 55 -10.95 2.24 15.44
CA TYR A 55 -10.03 1.25 14.83
C TYR A 55 -10.73 0.08 14.13
N ARG A 56 -11.80 0.35 13.38
CA ARG A 56 -12.61 -0.69 12.75
C ARG A 56 -11.80 -1.61 11.83
N ALA A 57 -10.86 -1.09 11.04
CA ALA A 57 -10.05 -1.90 10.14
C ALA A 57 -9.02 -2.77 10.88
N TYR A 58 -8.61 -2.38 12.08
CA TYR A 58 -7.86 -3.23 13.01
C TYR A 58 -8.72 -4.38 13.52
N TRP A 59 -9.88 -4.08 14.12
CA TRP A 59 -10.77 -5.10 14.69
C TRP A 59 -11.28 -6.07 13.63
N ASP A 60 -11.67 -5.58 12.46
CA ASP A 60 -12.06 -6.41 11.30
C ASP A 60 -10.99 -7.44 10.92
N LYS A 61 -9.71 -7.08 11.07
CA LYS A 61 -8.59 -7.99 10.80
C LYS A 61 -8.44 -9.02 11.93
N ILE A 62 -8.54 -8.60 13.18
CA ILE A 62 -8.34 -9.46 14.37
C ILE A 62 -9.46 -10.49 14.48
N GLU A 63 -10.70 -10.05 14.30
CA GLU A 63 -11.90 -10.90 14.36
C GLU A 63 -12.08 -11.76 13.10
N GLY A 64 -11.29 -11.51 12.05
CA GLY A 64 -11.28 -12.32 10.85
C GLY A 64 -12.46 -12.08 9.91
N HIS A 65 -13.09 -10.90 9.98
CA HIS A 65 -14.23 -10.54 9.12
C HIS A 65 -13.91 -10.78 7.64
N LYS A 66 -14.86 -11.42 6.96
CA LYS A 66 -14.72 -11.85 5.55
C LYS A 66 -14.74 -10.67 4.58
N PHE A 67 -15.38 -9.58 4.98
CA PHE A 67 -15.35 -8.30 4.27
C PHE A 67 -14.58 -7.31 5.14
N ARG A 68 -13.46 -6.80 4.62
CA ARG A 68 -12.65 -5.80 5.32
C ARG A 68 -11.81 -5.00 4.35
N ARG A 69 -11.59 -3.72 4.66
CA ARG A 69 -10.86 -2.77 3.82
C ARG A 69 -9.84 -2.01 4.65
N LYS A 70 -8.74 -1.62 4.03
CA LYS A 70 -7.70 -0.76 4.61
C LYS A 70 -7.30 0.28 3.58
N VAL A 71 -7.25 1.54 4.01
CA VAL A 71 -6.72 2.66 3.22
C VAL A 71 -5.33 2.98 3.72
N ARG A 72 -4.41 3.27 2.80
CA ARG A 72 -3.07 3.76 3.16
C ARG A 72 -2.51 4.68 2.09
N ILE A 73 -1.73 5.66 2.54
CA ILE A 73 -0.82 6.42 1.71
C ILE A 73 0.55 5.74 1.77
N ARG A 74 1.21 5.53 0.64
CA ARG A 74 2.51 4.87 0.55
C ARG A 74 3.49 5.66 -0.30
N VAL A 75 4.70 5.83 0.22
CA VAL A 75 5.85 6.43 -0.47
C VAL A 75 7.02 5.45 -0.54
N TYR A 76 7.91 5.65 -1.51
CA TYR A 76 9.08 4.81 -1.76
C TYR A 76 10.34 5.69 -1.79
N GLY A 77 11.43 5.21 -1.18
CA GLY A 77 12.79 5.75 -1.35
C GLY A 77 12.99 7.21 -0.94
N GLN A 78 12.08 7.82 -0.18
CA GLN A 78 12.19 9.20 0.28
C GLN A 78 12.45 9.27 1.78
N GLU A 79 13.48 10.01 2.16
CA GLU A 79 13.81 10.32 3.56
C GLU A 79 12.88 11.39 4.14
N THR A 80 12.43 12.34 3.31
CA THR A 80 11.51 13.42 3.70
C THR A 80 10.31 13.44 2.77
N VAL A 81 9.10 13.49 3.34
CA VAL A 81 7.84 13.65 2.60
C VAL A 81 7.45 15.12 2.62
N THR A 82 7.28 15.71 1.44
CA THR A 82 6.78 17.08 1.27
C THR A 82 5.38 17.05 0.67
N PRO A 83 4.61 18.16 0.69
CA PRO A 83 3.30 18.25 0.03
C PRO A 83 3.30 17.76 -1.43
N ASP A 84 4.37 18.03 -2.18
CA ASP A 84 4.51 17.65 -3.60
C ASP A 84 5.03 16.22 -3.81
N THR A 85 5.40 15.50 -2.75
CA THR A 85 5.89 14.11 -2.86
C THR A 85 4.85 13.24 -3.56
N ARG A 86 5.25 12.57 -4.65
CA ARG A 86 4.39 11.57 -5.30
C ARG A 86 4.23 10.35 -4.41
N CYS A 87 2.97 9.97 -4.18
CA CYS A 87 2.62 8.84 -3.33
C CYS A 87 1.53 7.98 -3.98
N PHE A 88 1.39 6.75 -3.48
CA PHE A 88 0.29 5.87 -3.83
C PHE A 88 -0.76 5.91 -2.73
N VAL A 89 -2.00 6.23 -3.08
CA VAL A 89 -3.14 5.94 -2.21
C VAL A 89 -3.67 4.56 -2.59
N GLU A 90 -3.69 3.64 -1.63
CA GLU A 90 -4.03 2.25 -1.87
C GLU A 90 -5.22 1.80 -1.00
N ILE A 91 -6.18 1.13 -1.65
CA ILE A 91 -7.24 0.37 -0.98
C ILE A 91 -6.88 -1.10 -1.05
N LYS A 92 -6.66 -1.72 0.10
CA LYS A 92 -6.51 -3.18 0.21
C LYS A 92 -7.77 -3.77 0.79
N GLN A 93 -8.46 -4.60 0.00
CA GLN A 93 -9.72 -5.20 0.41
C GLN A 93 -9.70 -6.70 0.35
N ARG A 94 -10.38 -7.33 1.32
CA ARG A 94 -10.70 -8.75 1.30
C ARG A 94 -12.21 -8.90 1.17
N ILE A 95 -12.62 -9.73 0.22
CA ILE A 95 -14.00 -10.14 0.01
C ILE A 95 -14.01 -11.68 0.02
N ASN A 96 -14.48 -12.27 1.12
CA ASN A 96 -14.40 -13.70 1.38
C ASN A 96 -12.96 -14.22 1.28
N LYS A 97 -12.67 -15.02 0.24
CA LYS A 97 -11.35 -15.61 0.00
C LYS A 97 -10.49 -14.77 -0.96
N THR A 98 -11.05 -13.73 -1.55
CA THR A 98 -10.39 -12.92 -2.58
C THR A 98 -9.78 -11.67 -1.97
N LEU A 99 -8.52 -11.41 -2.31
CA LEU A 99 -7.84 -10.15 -2.01
C LEU A 99 -7.84 -9.30 -3.28
N GLN A 100 -8.16 -8.02 -3.13
CA GLN A 100 -8.07 -7.03 -4.21
C GLN A 100 -7.27 -5.83 -3.70
N LYS A 101 -6.48 -5.26 -4.60
CA LYS A 101 -5.72 -4.04 -4.35
C LYS A 101 -6.02 -3.07 -5.47
N LYS A 102 -6.46 -1.88 -5.10
CA LYS A 102 -6.62 -0.73 -6.01
C LYS A 102 -5.67 0.36 -5.55
N ARG A 103 -5.11 1.14 -6.47
CA ARG A 103 -4.26 2.27 -6.14
C ARG A 103 -4.31 3.35 -7.20
N VAL A 104 -4.13 4.58 -6.78
CA VAL A 104 -3.98 5.77 -7.61
C VAL A 104 -2.74 6.54 -7.14
N VAL A 105 -2.10 7.29 -8.04
CA VAL A 105 -0.90 8.06 -7.73
C VAL A 105 -1.22 9.55 -7.75
N MET A 106 -0.94 10.25 -6.65
CA MET A 106 -1.17 11.69 -6.49
C MET A 106 -0.05 12.32 -5.65
N THR A 107 -0.08 13.63 -5.46
CA THR A 107 0.80 14.32 -4.49
C THR A 107 0.39 13.94 -3.07
N TYR A 108 1.31 14.08 -2.10
CA TYR A 108 1.02 13.79 -0.71
C TYR A 108 -0.06 14.73 -0.17
N ALA A 109 -0.04 16.01 -0.55
CA ALA A 109 -1.08 16.97 -0.19
C ALA A 109 -2.48 16.54 -0.67
N SER A 110 -2.61 16.16 -1.95
CA SER A 110 -3.88 15.65 -2.49
C SER A 110 -4.32 14.36 -1.78
N ALA A 111 -3.38 13.47 -1.46
CA ALA A 111 -3.67 12.23 -0.75
C ALA A 111 -4.17 12.47 0.68
N GLU A 112 -3.55 13.41 1.40
CA GLU A 112 -3.95 13.79 2.76
C GLU A 112 -5.33 14.45 2.77
N ALA A 113 -5.57 15.40 1.86
CA ALA A 113 -6.87 16.06 1.70
C ALA A 113 -7.99 15.06 1.38
N LEU A 114 -7.74 14.12 0.44
CA LEU A 114 -8.71 13.10 0.08
C LEU A 114 -8.95 12.08 1.21
N CYS A 115 -7.88 11.54 1.81
CA CYS A 115 -8.01 10.45 2.79
C CYS A 115 -8.44 10.95 4.17
N GLY A 116 -8.04 12.15 4.58
CA GLY A 116 -8.35 12.72 5.89
C GLY A 116 -9.61 13.59 5.90
N HIS A 117 -10.00 14.17 4.76
CA HIS A 117 -11.10 15.13 4.70
C HIS A 117 -12.13 14.84 3.60
N GLY A 118 -11.84 13.93 2.66
CA GLY A 118 -12.75 13.56 1.58
C GLY A 118 -12.87 14.64 0.50
N GLU A 119 -11.90 15.56 0.45
CA GLU A 119 -11.94 16.73 -0.41
C GLU A 119 -11.75 16.38 -1.90
N SER A 120 -12.07 17.33 -2.77
CA SER A 120 -11.69 17.29 -4.18
C SER A 120 -10.19 17.50 -4.32
N ILE A 121 -9.57 16.81 -5.27
CA ILE A 121 -8.14 16.99 -5.55
C ILE A 121 -7.94 17.81 -6.83
N PRO A 122 -6.90 18.66 -6.93
CA PRO A 122 -6.70 19.54 -8.09
C PRO A 122 -6.60 18.79 -9.41
N GLU A 123 -6.06 17.57 -9.39
CA GLU A 123 -5.79 16.77 -10.59
C GLU A 123 -6.98 15.86 -11.00
N GLU A 124 -8.17 16.00 -10.39
CA GLU A 124 -9.30 15.06 -10.56
C GLU A 124 -9.83 14.99 -12.00
N ASP A 125 -9.79 16.09 -12.74
CA ASP A 125 -10.22 16.16 -14.14
C ASP A 125 -9.27 15.41 -15.09
N ASP A 126 -7.98 15.38 -14.77
CA ASP A 126 -6.92 14.73 -15.56
C ASP A 126 -6.82 13.22 -15.31
N LEU A 127 -7.56 12.69 -14.34
CA LEU A 127 -7.53 11.28 -13.99
C LEU A 127 -8.10 10.38 -15.10
N SER A 128 -7.58 9.16 -15.18
CA SER A 128 -8.24 8.11 -15.95
C SER A 128 -9.60 7.76 -15.33
N ALA A 129 -10.51 7.16 -16.11
CA ALA A 129 -11.80 6.70 -15.58
C ALA A 129 -11.61 5.73 -14.39
N THR A 130 -10.64 4.82 -14.48
CA THR A 130 -10.29 3.88 -13.40
C THR A 130 -9.80 4.59 -12.14
N ASP A 131 -8.96 5.62 -12.30
CA ASP A 131 -8.44 6.37 -11.14
C ASP A 131 -9.54 7.19 -10.47
N ARG A 132 -10.46 7.78 -11.24
CA ARG A 132 -11.66 8.46 -10.69
C ARG A 132 -12.55 7.53 -9.87
N ASP A 133 -12.72 6.27 -10.30
CA ASP A 133 -13.46 5.28 -9.52
C ASP A 133 -12.78 5.00 -8.18
N ILE A 134 -11.45 4.91 -8.15
CA ILE A 134 -10.67 4.68 -6.92
C ILE A 134 -10.77 5.89 -5.99
N VAL A 135 -10.64 7.12 -6.52
CA VAL A 135 -10.80 8.36 -5.75
C VAL A 135 -12.21 8.47 -5.16
N SER A 136 -13.24 8.17 -5.95
CA SER A 136 -14.63 8.14 -5.48
C SER A 136 -14.84 7.11 -4.37
N GLU A 137 -14.21 5.93 -4.48
CA GLU A 137 -14.26 4.91 -3.44
C GLU A 137 -13.54 5.35 -2.15
N ILE A 138 -12.39 6.00 -2.25
CA ILE A 138 -11.68 6.57 -1.07
C ILE A 138 -12.56 7.63 -0.40
N ARG A 139 -13.16 8.54 -1.17
CA ARG A 139 -14.06 9.57 -0.65
C ARG A 139 -15.28 8.97 0.05
N TYR A 140 -15.87 7.92 -0.52
CA TYR A 140 -16.95 7.17 0.12
C TYR A 140 -16.49 6.53 1.45
N LEU A 141 -15.31 5.90 1.46
CA LEU A 141 -14.74 5.33 2.69
C LEU A 141 -14.51 6.43 3.74
N GLN A 142 -14.03 7.60 3.33
CA GLN A 142 -13.82 8.70 4.24
C GLN A 142 -15.12 9.21 4.85
N ALA A 143 -16.14 9.44 4.02
CA ALA A 143 -17.45 9.89 4.50
C ALA A 143 -18.12 8.88 5.44
N THR A 144 -17.92 7.56 5.20
CA THR A 144 -18.59 6.51 5.97
C THR A 144 -17.86 6.05 7.22
N LEU A 145 -16.53 6.13 7.23
CA LEU A 145 -15.69 5.64 8.32
C LEU A 145 -15.00 6.77 9.09
N GLN A 146 -15.07 8.02 8.60
CA GLN A 146 -14.41 9.18 9.19
C GLN A 146 -12.91 8.89 9.44
N LEU A 147 -12.22 8.40 8.40
CA LEU A 147 -10.87 7.91 8.56
C LEU A 147 -9.92 9.00 9.06
N GLN A 148 -9.02 8.59 9.93
CA GLN A 148 -7.95 9.40 10.50
C GLN A 148 -6.61 8.67 10.29
N PRO A 149 -5.50 9.41 10.22
CA PRO A 149 -4.16 8.83 10.32
C PRO A 149 -4.04 7.98 11.59
N ALA A 150 -3.74 6.69 11.44
CA ALA A 150 -3.77 5.73 12.57
C ALA A 150 -2.39 5.15 12.91
N CYS A 151 -1.61 4.74 11.90
CA CYS A 151 -0.27 4.22 12.15
C CYS A 151 0.66 4.35 10.94
N ILE A 152 1.95 4.54 11.22
CA ILE A 152 3.01 4.51 10.21
C ILE A 152 3.75 3.19 10.30
N VAL A 153 3.94 2.55 9.16
CA VAL A 153 4.83 1.39 9.01
C VAL A 153 5.90 1.75 8.00
N SER A 154 7.14 1.83 8.47
CA SER A 154 8.33 2.07 7.64
C SER A 154 9.32 0.92 7.80
N TYR A 155 9.94 0.50 6.70
CA TYR A 155 10.97 -0.52 6.67
C TYR A 155 11.81 -0.43 5.40
N ASP A 156 13.06 -0.85 5.49
CA ASP A 156 13.92 -1.03 4.32
C ASP A 156 13.62 -2.37 3.65
N ARG A 157 13.49 -2.34 2.34
CA ARG A 157 13.25 -3.51 1.52
C ARG A 157 14.43 -3.76 0.62
N ARG A 158 14.88 -5.01 0.56
CA ARG A 158 15.71 -5.53 -0.54
C ARG A 158 14.86 -6.48 -1.39
N ALA A 159 14.75 -6.20 -2.68
CA ALA A 159 13.99 -7.01 -3.62
C ALA A 159 14.91 -7.61 -4.69
N PHE A 160 14.55 -8.81 -5.14
CA PHE A 160 15.20 -9.62 -6.16
C PHE A 160 14.11 -10.23 -7.06
#